data_AF-A0A3A8TGC5-F1
#
_entry.id   AF-A0A3A8TGC5-F1
#
_cell.length_a   1.000
_cell.length_b   1.000
_cell.length_c   1.000
_cell.angle_alpha   90.00
_cell.angle_beta   90.00
_cell.angle_gamma   90.00
#
_symmetry.space_group_name_H-M   'P 1'
#
loop_
_entity.id
_entity.type
_entity.pdbx_description
1 polymer ?
#
loop_
_entity_poly.entity_id
_entity_poly.type
_entity_poly.pdbx_seq_one_letter_code
_entity_poly.pdbx_strand_id
1 'polypeptide(L)'
;MSLLQKLMEHASLHEPCGTAGKRAQLKAGLPASAATKQVDGDLTLTEGTDLVFEEGRVHVKGHLLLEDQSRLLVAGDLVVEGNIVHEGFDYALLFAGGSIQADNLLFHGELVALGGLTLRGAAWTYYNDYSTYADTLTARAVVADDRADAVDQVHADTHLQGHSQVIAGALEQLLHPDAWARYQQGSYAALARHLRQGQPLLRDSPPRRK
;
A
#
# COMPACT_ATOMS: atom_id res chain seq x y z
N MET A 1 -5.10 -10.08 -25.18
CA MET A 1 -4.78 -10.06 -23.74
C MET A 1 -4.22 -8.69 -23.40
N SER A 2 -4.81 -8.01 -22.42
CA SER A 2 -4.34 -6.69 -21.97
C SER A 2 -2.97 -6.79 -21.29
N LEU A 3 -2.31 -5.65 -21.09
CA LEU A 3 -1.04 -5.60 -20.38
C LEU A 3 -1.21 -6.06 -18.92
N LEU A 4 -2.30 -5.68 -18.26
CA LEU A 4 -2.57 -6.12 -16.88
C LEU A 4 -2.78 -7.63 -16.79
N GLN A 5 -3.49 -8.21 -17.76
CA GLN A 5 -3.65 -9.67 -17.83
C GLN A 5 -2.30 -10.38 -17.96
N LYS A 6 -1.35 -9.83 -18.73
CA LYS A 6 0.04 -10.35 -18.79
C LYS A 6 0.75 -10.23 -17.45
N LEU A 7 0.66 -9.08 -16.79
CA LEU A 7 1.27 -8.89 -15.47
C LEU A 7 0.73 -9.90 -14.45
N MET A 8 -0.55 -10.26 -14.53
CA MET A 8 -1.18 -11.26 -13.66
C MET A 8 -0.61 -12.69 -13.84
N GLU A 9 0.04 -12.98 -14.97
CA GLU A 9 0.71 -14.26 -15.20
C GLU A 9 2.05 -14.37 -14.44
N HIS A 10 2.60 -13.25 -13.96
CA HIS A 10 3.81 -13.24 -13.18
C HIS A 10 3.51 -13.61 -11.71
N ALA A 11 4.37 -14.43 -11.13
CA ALA A 11 4.35 -14.70 -9.69
C ALA A 11 4.80 -13.48 -8.85
N SER A 12 5.60 -12.59 -9.45
CA SER A 12 6.05 -11.32 -8.89
C SER A 12 6.31 -10.31 -10.00
N LEU A 13 6.07 -9.03 -9.74
CA LEU A 13 6.33 -7.93 -10.66
C LEU A 13 7.74 -7.34 -10.51
N HIS A 14 8.65 -7.96 -9.73
CA HIS A 14 10.05 -7.52 -9.66
C HIS A 14 10.72 -7.46 -11.05
N GLU A 15 10.50 -8.48 -11.88
CA GLU A 15 11.09 -8.51 -13.22
C GLU A 15 10.58 -7.37 -14.12
N PRO A 16 9.28 -7.06 -14.19
CA PRO A 16 8.77 -5.91 -14.95
C PRO A 16 8.85 -4.54 -14.24
N CYS A 17 9.08 -4.45 -12.93
CA CYS A 17 8.99 -3.18 -12.16
C CYS A 17 10.21 -2.85 -11.28
N GLY A 18 11.19 -3.75 -11.16
CA GLY A 18 12.26 -3.67 -10.16
C GLY A 18 13.25 -2.52 -10.33
N THR A 19 13.16 -1.73 -11.40
CA THR A 19 13.98 -0.53 -11.61
C THR A 19 13.14 0.62 -12.15
N ALA A 20 13.57 1.86 -11.91
CA ALA A 20 12.90 3.05 -12.44
C ALA A 20 12.72 3.01 -13.98
N GLY A 21 13.74 2.52 -14.72
CA GLY A 21 13.64 2.37 -16.17
C GLY A 21 12.57 1.36 -16.61
N LYS A 22 12.46 0.24 -15.89
CA LYS A 22 11.43 -0.78 -16.14
C LYS A 22 10.02 -0.25 -15.81
N ARG A 23 9.87 0.45 -14.69
CA ARG A 23 8.62 1.13 -14.32
C ARG A 23 8.19 2.16 -15.36
N ALA A 24 9.12 2.99 -15.84
CA ALA A 24 8.86 3.98 -16.87
C ALA A 24 8.43 3.32 -18.20
N GLN A 25 9.10 2.24 -18.59
CA GLN A 25 8.73 1.47 -19.79
C GLN A 25 7.34 0.85 -19.65
N LEU A 26 7.03 0.25 -18.48
CA LEU A 26 5.72 -0.34 -18.22
C LEU A 26 4.62 0.72 -18.26
N LYS A 27 4.86 1.87 -17.62
CA LYS A 27 3.93 3.02 -17.61
C LYS A 27 3.63 3.52 -19.02
N ALA A 28 4.65 3.63 -19.87
CA ALA A 28 4.49 4.04 -21.26
C ALA A 28 3.69 3.03 -22.12
N GLY A 29 3.66 1.76 -21.70
CA GLY A 29 2.91 0.69 -22.37
C GLY A 29 1.45 0.57 -21.93
N LEU A 30 1.02 1.25 -20.86
CA LEU A 30 -0.36 1.21 -20.38
C LEU A 30 -1.27 2.09 -21.25
N PRO A 31 -2.46 1.58 -21.63
CA PRO A 31 -3.40 2.35 -22.43
C PRO A 31 -3.92 3.55 -21.64
N ALA A 32 -3.91 4.73 -22.25
CA ALA A 32 -4.59 5.88 -21.67
C ALA A 32 -6.11 5.66 -21.69
N SER A 33 -6.76 5.84 -20.55
CA SER A 33 -8.20 5.77 -20.41
C SER A 33 -8.67 6.95 -19.55
N ALA A 34 -9.76 7.60 -19.95
CA ALA A 34 -10.43 8.61 -19.13
C ALA A 34 -11.58 8.01 -18.30
N ALA A 35 -11.86 6.71 -18.47
CA ALA A 35 -12.92 6.04 -17.74
C ALA A 35 -12.58 5.98 -16.25
N THR A 36 -13.61 6.16 -15.41
CA THR A 36 -13.49 6.05 -13.96
C THR A 36 -14.46 4.98 -13.47
N LYS A 37 -13.94 4.02 -12.71
CA LYS A 37 -14.76 3.08 -11.93
C LYS A 37 -14.95 3.64 -10.53
N GLN A 38 -16.18 3.65 -10.06
CA GLN A 38 -16.50 3.95 -8.67
C GLN A 38 -16.96 2.67 -7.96
N VAL A 39 -16.45 2.48 -6.75
CA VAL A 39 -16.91 1.47 -5.79
C VAL A 39 -17.52 2.20 -4.60
N ASP A 40 -18.82 2.04 -4.41
CA ASP A 40 -19.52 2.63 -3.29
C ASP A 40 -19.28 1.76 -2.03
N GLY A 41 -18.55 2.31 -1.06
CA GLY A 41 -18.14 1.62 0.15
C GLY A 41 -16.81 0.87 0.01
N ASP A 42 -16.65 -0.17 0.84
CA ASP A 42 -15.42 -0.97 0.89
C ASP A 42 -15.31 -1.88 -0.34
N LEU A 43 -14.08 -2.05 -0.83
CA LEU A 43 -13.71 -3.07 -1.81
C LEU A 43 -12.93 -4.17 -1.09
N THR A 44 -13.49 -5.37 -1.02
CA THR A 44 -12.82 -6.54 -0.42
C THR A 44 -12.50 -7.56 -1.50
N LEU A 45 -11.23 -7.99 -1.55
CA LEU A 45 -10.81 -9.16 -2.31
C LEU A 45 -10.57 -10.30 -1.33
N THR A 46 -11.34 -11.37 -1.47
CA THR A 46 -11.18 -12.58 -0.68
C THR A 46 -9.93 -13.36 -1.09
N GLU A 47 -9.50 -14.29 -0.24
CA GLU A 47 -8.30 -15.11 -0.46
C GLU A 47 -8.23 -15.67 -1.90
N GLY A 48 -7.05 -15.54 -2.53
CA GLY A 48 -6.79 -16.06 -3.89
C GLY A 48 -7.57 -15.37 -5.02
N THR A 49 -8.24 -14.24 -4.75
CA THR A 49 -9.04 -13.54 -5.77
C THR A 49 -8.19 -12.56 -6.59
N ASP A 50 -8.30 -12.69 -7.90
CA ASP A 50 -7.75 -11.73 -8.86
C ASP A 50 -8.82 -10.74 -9.31
N LEU A 51 -8.49 -9.45 -9.27
CA LEU A 51 -9.34 -8.39 -9.81
C LEU A 51 -8.52 -7.42 -10.66
N VAL A 52 -9.08 -7.08 -11.83
CA VAL A 52 -8.44 -6.18 -12.79
C VAL A 52 -9.41 -5.07 -13.18
N PHE A 53 -8.93 -3.83 -13.09
CA PHE A 53 -9.62 -2.65 -13.62
C PHE A 53 -8.79 -2.02 -14.74
N GLU A 54 -9.38 -1.95 -15.93
CA GLU A 54 -8.77 -1.35 -17.12
C GLU A 54 -9.05 0.17 -17.20
N GLU A 55 -9.81 0.69 -16.25
CA GLU A 55 -10.13 2.11 -16.13
C GLU A 55 -8.90 2.95 -15.78
N GLY A 56 -8.87 4.19 -16.29
CA GLY A 56 -7.81 5.15 -15.99
C GLY A 56 -7.88 5.69 -14.56
N ARG A 57 -8.98 5.41 -13.86
CA ARG A 57 -9.11 5.64 -12.42
C ARG A 57 -10.08 4.65 -11.79
N VAL A 58 -9.73 4.17 -10.60
CA VAL A 58 -10.63 3.46 -9.68
C VAL A 58 -10.72 4.29 -8.40
N HIS A 59 -11.95 4.59 -7.99
CA HIS A 59 -12.23 5.31 -6.76
C HIS A 59 -13.06 4.45 -5.82
N VAL A 60 -12.46 4.07 -4.69
CA VAL A 60 -13.10 3.30 -3.61
C VAL A 60 -13.47 4.27 -2.48
N LYS A 61 -14.77 4.41 -2.19
CA LYS A 61 -15.26 5.35 -1.17
C LYS A 61 -15.07 4.87 0.27
N GLY A 62 -14.70 3.61 0.47
CA GLY A 62 -14.42 3.03 1.77
C GLY A 62 -12.96 2.58 1.89
N HIS A 63 -12.78 1.43 2.53
CA HIS A 63 -11.51 0.74 2.65
C HIS A 63 -11.27 -0.19 1.45
N LEU A 64 -9.99 -0.41 1.13
CA LEU A 64 -9.57 -1.48 0.24
C LEU A 64 -8.95 -2.58 1.12
N LEU A 65 -9.60 -3.74 1.13
CA LEU A 65 -9.23 -4.88 1.96
C LEU A 65 -8.77 -6.02 1.05
N LEU A 66 -7.56 -6.51 1.29
CA LEU A 66 -6.98 -7.65 0.60
C LEU A 66 -6.73 -8.77 1.61
N GLU A 67 -7.22 -9.95 1.29
CA GLU A 67 -6.85 -11.19 1.99
C GLU A 67 -5.66 -11.87 1.30
N ASP A 68 -5.14 -12.93 1.90
CA ASP A 68 -3.96 -13.66 1.43
C ASP A 68 -4.11 -14.09 -0.04
N GLN A 69 -3.01 -14.01 -0.81
CA GLN A 69 -2.96 -14.42 -2.22
C GLN A 69 -3.89 -13.65 -3.17
N SER A 70 -4.58 -12.61 -2.69
CA SER A 70 -5.38 -11.75 -3.54
C SER A 70 -4.53 -10.76 -4.33
N ARG A 71 -4.99 -10.42 -5.53
CA ARG A 71 -4.25 -9.57 -6.47
C ARG A 71 -5.17 -8.54 -7.11
N LEU A 72 -4.87 -7.27 -6.91
CA LEU A 72 -5.57 -6.14 -7.53
C LEU A 72 -4.65 -5.40 -8.50
N LEU A 73 -5.03 -5.32 -9.76
CA LEU A 73 -4.33 -4.53 -10.79
C LEU A 73 -5.26 -3.44 -11.34
N VAL A 74 -4.81 -2.19 -11.28
CA VAL A 74 -5.50 -1.02 -11.83
C VAL A 74 -4.64 -0.39 -12.93
N ALA A 75 -5.23 -0.12 -14.09
CA ALA A 75 -4.49 0.44 -15.24
C ALA A 75 -4.02 1.88 -15.00
N GLY A 76 -4.83 2.68 -14.29
CA GLY A 76 -4.52 4.06 -13.96
C GLY A 76 -4.44 4.31 -12.45
N ASP A 77 -5.01 5.43 -12.01
CA ASP A 77 -4.98 5.85 -10.61
C ASP A 77 -5.87 4.96 -9.73
N LEU A 78 -5.40 4.63 -8.54
CA LEU A 78 -6.20 4.05 -7.47
C LEU A 78 -6.34 5.08 -6.34
N VAL A 79 -7.57 5.51 -6.09
CA VAL A 79 -7.91 6.39 -4.96
C VAL A 79 -8.79 5.61 -4.00
N VAL A 80 -8.38 5.54 -2.75
CA VAL A 80 -9.13 4.92 -1.65
C VAL A 80 -9.39 6.02 -0.62
N GLU A 81 -10.65 6.30 -0.30
CA GLU A 81 -10.98 7.35 0.67
C GLU A 81 -10.57 6.95 2.09
N GLY A 82 -10.56 5.64 2.40
CA GLY A 82 -10.07 5.11 3.67
C GLY A 82 -8.70 4.44 3.59
N ASN A 83 -8.52 3.38 4.39
CA ASN A 83 -7.28 2.60 4.47
C ASN A 83 -7.18 1.51 3.39
N ILE A 84 -5.95 1.22 2.98
CA ILE A 84 -5.57 0.01 2.25
C ILE A 84 -4.99 -0.96 3.27
N VAL A 85 -5.59 -2.12 3.41
CA VAL A 85 -5.23 -3.10 4.44
C VAL A 85 -5.11 -4.48 3.82
N HIS A 86 -3.94 -5.09 3.99
CA HIS A 86 -3.78 -6.53 3.86
C HIS A 86 -4.04 -7.19 5.22
N GLU A 87 -5.00 -8.12 5.30
CA GLU A 87 -5.39 -8.75 6.57
C GLU A 87 -4.55 -9.98 6.93
N GLY A 88 -3.71 -10.47 6.03
CA GLY A 88 -3.00 -11.73 6.18
C GLY A 88 -1.47 -11.63 6.31
N PHE A 89 -0.83 -12.81 6.16
CA PHE A 89 0.61 -13.03 6.32
C PHE A 89 1.26 -13.73 5.13
N ASP A 90 0.47 -14.08 4.11
CA ASP A 90 0.96 -14.55 2.82
C ASP A 90 0.99 -13.39 1.82
N TYR A 91 1.57 -13.65 0.66
CA TYR A 91 1.74 -12.65 -0.38
C TYR A 91 0.39 -12.12 -0.89
N ALA A 92 0.22 -10.81 -0.95
CA ALA A 92 -0.79 -10.15 -1.78
C ALA A 92 -0.12 -9.23 -2.81
N LEU A 93 -0.82 -8.92 -3.90
CA LEU A 93 -0.33 -8.00 -4.93
C LEU A 93 -1.28 -6.82 -5.09
N LEU A 94 -0.75 -5.60 -4.96
CA LEU A 94 -1.44 -4.38 -5.30
C LEU A 94 -0.65 -3.59 -6.34
N PHE A 95 -1.23 -3.38 -7.52
CA PHE A 95 -0.62 -2.65 -8.62
C PHE A 95 -1.54 -1.51 -9.09
N ALA A 96 -0.95 -0.34 -9.25
CA ALA A 96 -1.54 0.78 -9.98
C ALA A 96 -0.57 1.29 -11.06
N GLY A 97 -1.06 1.35 -12.29
CA GLY A 97 -0.36 1.95 -13.41
C GLY A 97 -0.26 3.49 -13.32
N GLY A 98 -1.11 4.10 -12.49
CA GLY A 98 -1.04 5.48 -12.07
C GLY A 98 -0.57 5.61 -10.61
N SER A 99 -1.12 6.59 -9.91
CA SER A 99 -0.82 6.83 -8.49
C SER A 99 -1.70 5.97 -7.56
N ILE A 100 -1.21 5.72 -6.34
CA ILE A 100 -2.01 5.17 -5.24
C ILE A 100 -2.21 6.25 -4.17
N GLN A 101 -3.46 6.49 -3.78
CA GLN A 101 -3.84 7.45 -2.74
C GLN A 101 -4.72 6.78 -1.68
N ALA A 102 -4.41 6.98 -0.41
CA ALA A 102 -5.19 6.44 0.71
C ALA A 102 -4.98 7.22 2.02
N ASP A 103 -5.76 6.89 3.06
CA ASP A 103 -5.49 7.35 4.42
C ASP A 103 -4.20 6.71 4.96
N ASN A 104 -4.22 5.40 5.12
CA ASN A 104 -3.07 4.59 5.53
C ASN A 104 -2.95 3.39 4.62
N LEU A 105 -1.75 2.83 4.58
CA LEU A 105 -1.45 1.56 3.95
C LEU A 105 -0.77 0.66 4.98
N LEU A 106 -1.34 -0.52 5.20
CA LEU A 106 -0.72 -1.62 5.95
C LEU A 106 -0.70 -2.84 5.03
N PHE A 107 0.47 -3.23 4.54
CA PHE A 107 0.55 -4.16 3.42
C PHE A 107 1.70 -5.15 3.55
N HIS A 108 1.43 -6.41 3.25
CA HIS A 108 2.41 -7.48 3.10
C HIS A 108 2.29 -8.11 1.71
N GLY A 109 3.43 -8.32 1.07
CA GLY A 109 3.53 -8.71 -0.33
C GLY A 109 4.04 -7.59 -1.22
N GLU A 110 3.59 -7.58 -2.47
CA GLU A 110 4.11 -6.70 -3.52
C GLU A 110 3.17 -5.52 -3.80
N LEU A 111 3.74 -4.33 -3.82
CA LEU A 111 3.05 -3.07 -4.01
C LEU A 111 3.74 -2.28 -5.14
N VAL A 112 2.99 -1.90 -6.17
CA VAL A 112 3.53 -1.13 -7.30
C VAL A 112 2.66 0.09 -7.56
N ALA A 113 3.27 1.28 -7.60
CA ALA A 113 2.62 2.52 -7.99
C ALA A 113 3.49 3.31 -8.98
N LEU A 114 3.19 3.20 -10.28
CA LEU A 114 4.01 3.84 -11.33
C LEU A 114 3.84 5.38 -11.38
N GLY A 115 2.81 5.90 -10.72
CA GLY A 115 2.57 7.33 -10.49
C GLY A 115 2.98 7.81 -9.11
N GLY A 116 3.52 6.93 -8.26
CA GLY A 116 3.87 7.24 -6.86
C GLY A 116 2.76 6.93 -5.86
N LEU A 117 3.15 6.92 -4.59
CA LEU A 117 2.29 6.68 -3.43
C LEU A 117 2.09 7.96 -2.63
N THR A 118 0.84 8.31 -2.31
CA THR A 118 0.52 9.44 -1.44
C THR A 118 -0.46 9.00 -0.35
N LEU A 119 0.02 8.97 0.90
CA LEU A 119 -0.75 8.52 2.06
C LEU A 119 -0.93 9.70 3.01
N ARG A 120 -2.13 9.89 3.57
CA ARG A 120 -2.36 10.97 4.55
C ARG A 120 -1.71 10.68 5.91
N GLY A 121 -1.68 9.41 6.31
CA GLY A 121 -1.13 8.92 7.55
C GLY A 121 0.18 8.16 7.31
N ALA A 122 0.12 6.83 7.30
CA ALA A 122 1.30 5.99 7.17
C ALA A 122 1.30 5.12 5.92
N ALA A 123 2.50 4.84 5.40
CA ALA A 123 2.78 3.65 4.61
C ALA A 123 3.55 2.66 5.52
N TRP A 124 2.93 1.53 5.85
CA TRP A 124 3.54 0.47 6.62
C TRP A 124 3.59 -0.81 5.79
N THR A 125 4.77 -1.10 5.28
CA THR A 125 5.09 -2.36 4.61
C THR A 125 5.82 -3.26 5.61
N TYR A 126 5.43 -4.53 5.66
CA TYR A 126 6.07 -5.51 6.53
C TYR A 126 6.37 -6.77 5.73
N TYR A 127 7.52 -7.40 5.99
CA TYR A 127 8.02 -8.61 5.29
C TYR A 127 7.88 -8.56 3.75
N ASN A 128 8.08 -7.39 3.14
CA ASN A 128 7.80 -7.20 1.71
C ASN A 128 8.92 -7.68 0.77
N ASP A 129 10.06 -8.18 1.29
CA ASP A 129 11.18 -8.67 0.49
C ASP A 129 11.63 -7.74 -0.66
N TYR A 130 11.66 -6.42 -0.41
CA TYR A 130 11.97 -5.37 -1.41
C TYR A 130 10.92 -5.22 -2.53
N SER A 131 9.69 -5.66 -2.29
CA SER A 131 8.63 -5.71 -3.29
C SER A 131 7.70 -4.51 -3.27
N THR A 132 8.13 -3.37 -2.72
CA THR A 132 7.39 -2.11 -2.85
C THR A 132 8.12 -1.19 -3.82
N TYR A 133 7.51 -0.96 -4.99
CA TYR A 133 8.10 -0.26 -6.12
C TYR A 133 7.33 1.02 -6.45
N ALA A 134 7.97 2.16 -6.23
CA ALA A 134 7.48 3.46 -6.68
C ALA A 134 8.62 4.45 -6.85
N ASP A 135 8.44 5.44 -7.72
CA ASP A 135 9.43 6.51 -7.87
C ASP A 135 9.37 7.48 -6.67
N THR A 136 8.16 7.68 -6.11
CA THR A 136 7.95 8.58 -4.97
C THR A 136 6.98 7.96 -3.98
N LEU A 137 7.23 8.16 -2.69
CA LEU A 137 6.33 7.85 -1.59
C LEU A 137 6.26 9.06 -0.66
N THR A 138 5.07 9.63 -0.52
CA THR A 138 4.78 10.71 0.43
C THR A 138 3.81 10.22 1.50
N ALA A 139 4.18 10.35 2.77
CA ALA A 139 3.34 10.00 3.92
C ALA A 139 3.74 10.84 5.14
N ARG A 140 2.95 10.86 6.22
CA ARG A 140 3.46 11.38 7.51
C ARG A 140 4.49 10.43 8.09
N ALA A 141 4.23 9.13 8.00
CA ALA A 141 5.13 8.09 8.46
C ALA A 141 5.34 7.00 7.40
N VAL A 142 6.58 6.53 7.30
CA VAL A 142 6.94 5.34 6.53
C VAL A 142 7.56 4.34 7.49
N VAL A 143 7.03 3.13 7.49
CA VAL A 143 7.53 2.01 8.28
C VAL A 143 7.79 0.86 7.33
N ALA A 144 9.07 0.56 7.12
CA ALA A 144 9.54 -0.58 6.36
C ALA A 144 10.05 -1.62 7.37
N ASP A 145 9.14 -2.46 7.84
CA ASP A 145 9.45 -3.50 8.84
C ASP A 145 10.18 -4.66 8.17
N ASP A 146 11.26 -5.10 8.82
CA ASP A 146 12.21 -6.11 8.36
C ASP A 146 13.11 -5.66 7.19
N ARG A 147 12.53 -5.24 6.07
CA ARG A 147 13.30 -4.89 4.85
C ARG A 147 12.92 -3.54 4.26
N ALA A 148 13.86 -2.95 3.52
CA ALA A 148 13.68 -1.65 2.89
C ALA A 148 12.73 -1.73 1.69
N ASP A 149 11.96 -0.66 1.46
CA ASP A 149 11.19 -0.51 0.22
C ASP A 149 12.12 -0.14 -0.95
N ALA A 150 11.78 -0.59 -2.16
CA ALA A 150 12.44 -0.21 -3.40
C ALA A 150 11.83 1.09 -3.97
N VAL A 151 11.87 2.16 -3.16
CA VAL A 151 11.33 3.48 -3.48
C VAL A 151 12.47 4.48 -3.70
N ASP A 152 12.44 5.20 -4.83
CA ASP A 152 13.55 6.10 -5.19
C ASP A 152 13.59 7.35 -4.30
N GLN A 153 12.43 7.92 -3.95
CA GLN A 153 12.32 9.12 -3.11
C GLN A 153 11.22 8.96 -2.05
N VAL A 154 11.61 9.09 -0.78
CA VAL A 154 10.69 9.04 0.37
C VAL A 154 10.59 10.42 1.02
N HIS A 155 9.36 10.93 1.14
CA HIS A 155 9.02 12.19 1.80
C HIS A 155 8.13 11.90 3.01
N ALA A 156 8.72 11.88 4.21
CA ALA A 156 8.00 11.63 5.45
C ALA A 156 8.56 12.41 6.64
N ASP A 157 7.68 12.73 7.60
CA ASP A 157 8.11 13.31 8.89
C ASP A 157 8.86 12.26 9.72
N THR A 158 8.50 10.99 9.58
CA THR A 158 9.15 9.86 10.23
C THR A 158 9.35 8.72 9.25
N HIS A 159 10.58 8.19 9.18
CA HIS A 159 10.92 7.03 8.38
C HIS A 159 11.64 6.02 9.27
N LEU A 160 10.99 4.88 9.50
CA LEU A 160 11.51 3.77 10.28
C LEU A 160 11.79 2.60 9.34
N GLN A 161 12.99 2.03 9.46
CA GLN A 161 13.38 0.87 8.67
C GLN A 161 14.09 -0.14 9.57
N GLY A 162 13.71 -1.40 9.43
CA GLY A 162 14.35 -2.53 10.09
C GLY A 162 13.36 -3.37 10.90
N HIS A 163 13.85 -4.50 11.40
CA HIS A 163 13.04 -5.47 12.13
C HIS A 163 12.29 -4.83 13.32
N SER A 164 11.02 -5.18 13.46
CA SER A 164 10.10 -4.74 14.53
C SER A 164 10.74 -4.55 15.92
N GLN A 165 11.56 -5.51 16.37
CA GLN A 165 12.24 -5.44 17.68
C GLN A 165 13.17 -4.22 17.83
N VAL A 166 13.78 -3.77 16.74
CA VAL A 166 14.69 -2.62 16.72
C VAL A 166 13.90 -1.31 16.70
N ILE A 167 12.80 -1.28 15.93
CA ILE A 167 11.99 -0.06 15.75
C ILE A 167 10.84 0.07 16.76
N ALA A 168 10.61 -0.93 17.62
CA ALA A 168 9.50 -1.00 18.58
C ALA A 168 9.35 0.26 19.44
N GLY A 169 10.44 0.79 19.98
CA GLY A 169 10.40 2.00 20.81
C GLY A 169 9.94 3.23 20.01
N ALA A 170 10.33 3.33 18.73
CA ALA A 170 9.86 4.40 17.85
C ALA A 170 8.39 4.19 17.45
N LEU A 171 7.98 2.94 17.20
CA LEU A 171 6.58 2.59 16.93
C LEU A 171 5.66 2.96 18.10
N GLU A 172 6.05 2.72 19.34
CA GLU A 172 5.27 3.11 20.52
C GLU A 172 4.99 4.62 20.58
N GLN A 173 5.99 5.43 20.23
CA GLN A 173 5.87 6.88 20.21
C GLN A 173 5.06 7.38 19.00
N LEU A 174 5.13 6.68 17.88
CA LEU A 174 4.46 7.04 16.63
C LEU A 174 2.97 6.69 16.64
N LEU A 175 2.64 5.49 17.13
CA LEU A 175 1.30 4.90 17.00
C LEU A 175 0.34 5.44 18.05
N HIS A 176 -0.92 5.56 17.65
CA HIS A 176 -2.02 5.80 18.58
C HIS A 176 -2.00 4.73 19.69
N PRO A 177 -2.24 5.06 20.98
CA PRO A 177 -2.14 4.10 22.08
C PRO A 177 -2.95 2.81 21.85
N ASP A 178 -4.16 2.92 21.30
CA ASP A 178 -4.97 1.75 20.97
C ASP A 178 -4.33 0.91 19.85
N ALA A 179 -3.81 1.55 18.80
CA ALA A 179 -3.12 0.86 17.70
C ALA A 179 -1.85 0.14 18.19
N TRP A 180 -1.08 0.78 19.08
CA TRP A 180 0.08 0.17 19.73
C TRP A 180 -0.32 -1.06 20.56
N ALA A 181 -1.37 -0.94 21.39
CA ALA A 181 -1.87 -2.06 22.17
C ALA A 181 -2.33 -3.23 21.29
N ARG A 182 -2.96 -2.95 20.14
CA ARG A 182 -3.32 -3.99 19.15
C ARG A 182 -2.09 -4.65 18.55
N TYR A 183 -1.12 -3.86 18.11
CA TYR A 183 0.14 -4.36 17.58
C TYR A 183 0.85 -5.29 18.57
N GLN A 184 0.84 -4.97 19.87
CA GLN A 184 1.44 -5.84 20.87
C GLN A 184 0.66 -7.16 21.09
N GLN A 185 -0.65 -7.19 20.86
CA GLN A 185 -1.51 -8.37 21.11
C GLN A 185 -1.54 -9.38 19.95
N GLY A 186 -1.30 -8.94 18.72
CA GLY A 186 -1.40 -9.79 17.52
C GLY A 186 -0.76 -9.18 16.28
N SER A 187 0.33 -8.44 16.48
CA SER A 187 1.14 -7.68 15.50
C SER A 187 0.32 -7.08 14.37
N TYR A 188 0.29 -7.72 13.22
CA TYR A 188 -0.26 -7.16 12.00
C TYR A 188 -1.74 -7.45 11.84
N ALA A 189 -2.21 -8.68 12.13
CA ALA A 189 -3.62 -9.02 12.01
C ALA A 189 -4.51 -8.23 13.00
N ALA A 190 -4.01 -7.93 14.19
CA ALA A 190 -4.71 -7.06 15.13
C ALA A 190 -4.74 -5.60 14.66
N LEU A 191 -3.64 -5.12 14.07
CA LEU A 191 -3.55 -3.77 13.53
C LEU A 191 -4.39 -3.59 12.24
N ALA A 192 -4.43 -4.60 11.38
CA ALA A 192 -5.28 -4.65 10.20
C ALA A 192 -6.77 -4.51 10.58
N ARG A 193 -7.24 -5.27 11.57
CA ARG A 193 -8.61 -5.16 12.10
C ARG A 193 -8.90 -3.77 12.69
N HIS A 194 -7.92 -3.15 13.35
CA HIS A 194 -8.03 -1.78 13.87
C HIS A 194 -8.24 -0.78 12.72
N LEU A 195 -7.43 -0.87 11.66
CA LEU A 195 -7.54 0.02 10.49
C LEU A 195 -8.82 -0.21 9.68
N ARG A 196 -9.27 -1.45 9.54
CA ARG A 196 -10.55 -1.79 8.88
C ARG A 196 -11.75 -1.16 9.59
N GLN A 197 -11.64 -0.87 10.88
CA GLN A 197 -12.68 -0.17 11.65
C GLN A 197 -12.58 1.36 11.52
N GLY A 198 -11.70 1.88 10.65
CA GLY A 198 -11.44 3.30 10.49
C GLY A 198 -10.76 3.95 11.70
N GLN A 199 -10.18 3.15 12.59
CA GLN A 199 -9.56 3.67 13.82
C GLN A 199 -8.18 4.30 13.51
N PRO A 200 -7.77 5.33 14.28
CA PRO A 200 -6.54 6.07 14.00
C PRO A 200 -5.30 5.19 14.18
N LEU A 201 -4.40 5.23 13.20
CA LEU A 201 -3.11 4.54 13.26
C LEU A 201 -2.06 5.33 14.03
N LEU A 202 -1.90 6.60 13.65
CA LEU A 202 -0.89 7.50 14.16
C LEU A 202 -1.47 8.37 15.26
N ARG A 203 -0.61 8.81 16.17
CA ARG A 203 -0.97 9.92 17.06
C ARG A 203 -1.22 11.19 16.24
N ASP A 204 -2.07 12.06 16.77
CA ASP A 204 -2.16 13.43 16.26
C ASP A 204 -0.79 14.08 16.37
N SER A 205 -0.35 14.76 15.30
CA SER A 205 0.90 15.52 15.38
C SER A 205 0.75 16.54 16.50
N PRO A 206 1.75 16.72 17.38
CA PRO A 206 1.75 17.86 18.29
C PRO A 206 1.60 19.14 17.43
N PRO A 207 0.85 20.16 17.90
CA PRO A 207 0.70 21.39 17.14
C PRO A 207 2.09 21.92 16.81
N ARG A 208 2.35 22.15 15.51
CA ARG A 208 3.60 22.79 15.07
C ARG A 208 3.74 24.08 15.86
N ARG A 209 4.71 24.14 16.77
CA ARG A 209 5.07 25.39 17.44
C ARG A 209 5.50 26.34 16.32
N LYS A 210 4.73 27.42 16.14
CA LYS A 210 5.06 28.52 15.24
C LYS A 210 6.32 29.22 15.72
#